data_AF-A0A348WBI8-F1
#
_entry.id   AF-A0A348WBI8-F1
#
_cell.length_a   1.000
_cell.length_b   1.000
_cell.length_c   1.000
_cell.angle_alpha   90.00
_cell.angle_beta   90.00
_cell.angle_gamma   90.00
#
_symmetry.space_group_name_H-M   'P 1'
#
loop_
_entity.id
_entity.type
_entity.pdbx_description
1 polymer ?
#
loop_
_entity_poly.entity_id
_entity_poly.type
_entity_poly.pdbx_seq_one_letter_code
_entity_poly.pdbx_strand_id
1 'polypeptide(L)'
;AVNLLLLVFGLFMDPLPGVMILVPILAPISFALGIDPNHFAIIVIVNLTLGLTTPPVGSLIFIVSSTVALKPSTLIREMPPFFIALALALLAITFVPVLSTWLPEVSGF
;
A
#
# COMPACT_ATOMS: atom_id res chain seq x y z
N ALA A 1 -5.97 9.23 9.46
CA ALA A 1 -5.83 8.21 10.51
C ALA A 1 -5.70 6.80 9.92
N VAL A 2 -6.62 6.37 9.05
CA VAL A 2 -6.63 5.02 8.47
C VAL A 2 -5.34 4.66 7.72
N ASN A 3 -4.81 5.54 6.85
CA ASN A 3 -3.54 5.27 6.15
C ASN A 3 -2.35 5.04 7.08
N LEU A 4 -2.26 5.76 8.21
CA LEU A 4 -1.18 5.56 9.17
C LEU A 4 -1.28 4.19 9.86
N LEU A 5 -2.51 3.78 10.23
CA LEU A 5 -2.77 2.44 10.75
C LEU A 5 -2.36 1.38 9.71
N LEU A 6 -2.81 1.55 8.46
CA LEU A 6 -2.53 0.61 7.37
C LEU A 6 -1.04 0.51 7.03
N LEU A 7 -0.30 1.62 7.07
CA LEU A 7 1.16 1.61 6.90
C LEU A 7 1.85 0.83 8.01
N VAL A 8 1.42 0.99 9.26
CA VAL A 8 1.96 0.22 10.39
C VAL A 8 1.69 -1.28 10.22
N PHE A 9 0.48 -1.67 9.82
CA PHE A 9 0.17 -3.07 9.51
C PHE A 9 0.95 -3.59 8.29
N GLY A 10 1.14 -2.76 7.28
CA GLY A 10 1.89 -3.09 6.06
C GLY A 10 3.36 -3.37 6.28
N LEU A 11 3.93 -2.86 7.38
CA LEU A 11 5.31 -3.19 7.76
C LEU A 11 5.44 -4.68 8.11
N PHE A 12 4.46 -5.26 8.82
CA PHE A 12 4.57 -6.60 9.39
C PHE A 12 3.82 -7.69 8.61
N MET A 13 2.86 -7.31 7.78
CA MET A 13 1.95 -8.23 7.11
C MET A 13 2.12 -8.18 5.60
N ASP A 14 2.24 -9.35 4.98
CA ASP A 14 2.21 -9.46 3.52
C ASP A 14 0.88 -8.92 2.97
N PRO A 15 0.87 -8.22 1.80
CA PRO A 15 -0.32 -7.61 1.24
C PRO A 15 -1.48 -8.58 1.05
N LEU A 16 -1.23 -9.83 0.67
CA LEU A 16 -2.29 -10.80 0.41
C LEU A 16 -3.10 -11.15 1.68
N PRO A 17 -2.49 -11.67 2.76
CA PRO A 17 -3.21 -11.88 4.01
C PRO A 17 -3.69 -10.56 4.64
N GLY A 18 -2.94 -9.47 4.40
CA GLY A 18 -3.31 -8.11 4.77
C GLY A 18 -4.67 -7.68 4.31
N VAL A 19 -4.90 -7.77 3.01
CA VAL A 19 -6.15 -7.36 2.38
C VAL A 19 -7.29 -8.28 2.80
N MET A 20 -7.06 -9.60 2.81
CA MET A 20 -8.08 -10.58 3.21
C MET A 20 -8.62 -10.35 4.62
N ILE A 21 -7.78 -9.86 5.54
CA ILE A 21 -8.17 -9.59 6.93
C ILE A 21 -8.69 -8.14 7.08
N LEU A 22 -7.94 -7.15 6.60
CA LEU A 22 -8.22 -5.74 6.86
C LEU A 22 -9.42 -5.22 6.08
N VAL A 23 -9.65 -5.67 4.84
CA VAL A 23 -10.80 -5.20 4.06
C VAL A 23 -12.14 -5.51 4.74
N PRO A 24 -12.46 -6.76 5.13
CA PRO A 24 -13.74 -7.03 5.79
C PRO A 24 -13.85 -6.39 7.19
N ILE A 25 -12.74 -6.25 7.91
CA ILE A 25 -12.72 -5.59 9.24
C ILE A 25 -12.97 -4.08 9.11
N LEU A 26 -12.41 -3.45 8.08
CA LEU A 26 -12.49 -2.00 7.88
C LEU A 26 -13.61 -1.59 6.91
N ALA A 27 -14.27 -2.54 6.22
CA ALA A 27 -15.47 -2.31 5.43
C ALA A 27 -16.56 -1.50 6.17
N PRO A 28 -16.92 -1.79 7.44
CA PRO A 28 -17.88 -0.94 8.18
C PRO A 28 -17.41 0.52 8.32
N ILE A 29 -16.10 0.76 8.35
CA ILE A 29 -15.52 2.12 8.38
C ILE A 29 -15.62 2.79 7.01
N SER A 30 -15.41 2.06 5.91
CA SER A 30 -15.57 2.62 4.56
C SER A 30 -17.02 3.06 4.32
N PHE A 31 -17.99 2.23 4.71
CA PHE A 31 -19.41 2.58 4.64
C PHE A 31 -19.76 3.80 5.52
N ALA A 32 -19.22 3.88 6.74
CA ALA A 32 -19.44 5.02 7.63
C ALA A 32 -18.82 6.33 7.09
N LEU A 33 -17.76 6.23 6.28
CA LEU A 33 -17.10 7.37 5.63
C LEU A 33 -17.71 7.71 4.25
N GLY A 34 -18.68 6.93 3.76
CA GLY A 34 -19.27 7.11 2.42
C GLY A 34 -18.30 6.79 1.28
N ILE A 35 -17.25 6.00 1.56
CA ILE A 35 -16.21 5.63 0.59
C ILE A 35 -16.59 4.32 -0.07
N ASP A 36 -16.47 4.28 -1.40
CA ASP A 36 -16.66 3.06 -2.18
C ASP A 36 -15.78 1.90 -1.67
N PRO A 37 -16.32 0.69 -1.46
CA PRO A 37 -15.55 -0.45 -0.95
C PRO A 37 -14.38 -0.87 -1.83
N ASN A 38 -14.49 -0.76 -3.17
CA ASN A 38 -13.40 -1.12 -4.08
C ASN A 38 -12.27 -0.09 -3.97
N HIS A 39 -12.61 1.20 -3.94
CA HIS A 39 -11.65 2.26 -3.70
C HIS A 39 -10.92 2.07 -2.35
N PHE A 40 -11.68 1.74 -1.30
CA PHE A 40 -11.12 1.47 0.01
C PHE A 40 -10.17 0.27 0.02
N ALA A 41 -10.54 -0.83 -0.64
CA ALA A 41 -9.67 -2.01 -0.79
C ALA A 41 -8.36 -1.67 -1.50
N ILE A 42 -8.41 -0.83 -2.54
CA ILE A 42 -7.21 -0.36 -3.26
C ILE A 42 -6.31 0.49 -2.35
N ILE A 43 -6.88 1.38 -1.54
CA ILE A 43 -6.11 2.14 -0.53
C ILE A 43 -5.42 1.17 0.45
N VAL A 44 -6.12 0.13 0.92
CA VAL A 44 -5.53 -0.90 1.80
C VAL A 44 -4.35 -1.60 1.11
N ILE A 45 -4.54 -2.09 -0.11
CA ILE A 45 -3.48 -2.76 -0.89
C ILE A 45 -2.23 -1.86 -0.99
N VAL A 46 -2.42 -0.61 -1.44
CA VAL A 46 -1.30 0.31 -1.68
C VAL A 46 -0.56 0.65 -0.38
N ASN A 47 -1.26 0.88 0.73
CA ASN A 47 -0.61 1.13 2.02
C ASN A 47 0.17 -0.10 2.51
N LEU A 48 -0.35 -1.31 2.31
CA LEU A 48 0.34 -2.54 2.72
C LEU A 48 1.61 -2.78 1.88
N THR A 49 1.53 -2.58 0.56
CA THR A 49 2.69 -2.68 -0.34
C THR A 49 3.75 -1.62 -0.02
N LEU A 50 3.32 -0.41 0.34
CA LEU A 50 4.19 0.65 0.84
C LEU A 50 4.90 0.26 2.15
N GLY A 51 4.18 -0.39 3.07
CA GLY A 51 4.77 -0.91 4.30
C GLY A 51 5.90 -1.91 4.00
N LEU A 52 5.69 -2.88 3.11
CA LEU A 52 6.72 -3.88 2.75
C LEU A 52 7.98 -3.29 2.10
N THR A 53 7.84 -2.18 1.39
CA THR A 53 8.97 -1.48 0.77
C THR A 53 9.68 -0.55 1.74
N THR A 54 9.08 -0.17 2.86
CA THR A 54 9.66 0.80 3.81
C THR A 54 10.68 0.10 4.74
N PRO A 55 11.83 0.74 5.07
CA PRO A 55 12.96 0.05 5.71
C PRO A 55 12.77 -0.57 7.12
N PRO A 56 11.76 -0.24 7.96
CA PRO A 56 11.65 -0.85 9.29
C PRO A 56 11.53 -2.37 9.25
N VAL A 57 10.96 -2.92 8.17
CA VAL A 57 10.91 -4.37 7.92
C VAL A 57 11.51 -4.70 6.56
N GLY A 58 11.25 -3.88 5.52
CA GLY A 58 12.03 -3.83 4.28
C GLY A 58 12.19 -5.17 3.55
N SER A 59 11.27 -6.11 3.73
CA SER A 59 11.39 -7.50 3.24
C SER A 59 11.73 -7.56 1.74
N LEU A 60 11.12 -6.67 0.95
CA LEU A 60 11.41 -6.54 -0.48
C LEU A 60 12.83 -6.03 -0.75
N ILE A 61 13.31 -5.08 0.05
CA ILE A 61 14.69 -4.57 -0.04
C ILE A 61 15.67 -5.72 0.25
N PHE A 62 15.39 -6.53 1.28
CA PHE A 62 16.25 -7.68 1.63
C PHE A 62 16.27 -8.74 0.52
N ILE A 63 15.12 -9.09 -0.05
CA ILE A 63 15.02 -10.05 -1.17
C ILE A 63 15.75 -9.55 -2.42
N VAL A 64 15.61 -8.26 -2.76
CA VAL A 64 16.33 -7.67 -3.89
C VAL A 64 17.82 -7.61 -3.60
N SER A 65 18.21 -7.25 -2.38
CA SER A 65 19.62 -7.19 -1.98
C SER A 65 20.34 -8.54 -2.11
N SER A 66 19.65 -9.64 -1.76
CA SER A 66 20.21 -11.00 -1.89
C SER A 66 20.29 -11.45 -3.34
N THR A 67 19.34 -11.05 -4.17
CA THR A 67 19.31 -11.38 -5.61
C THR A 67 20.39 -10.63 -6.39
N VAL A 68 20.61 -9.35 -6.07
CA VAL A 68 21.56 -8.45 -6.77
C VAL A 68 22.96 -8.47 -6.09
N ALA A 69 23.12 -9.21 -4.99
CA ALA A 69 24.36 -9.28 -4.19
C ALA A 69 24.89 -7.90 -3.73
N LEU A 70 23.99 -6.96 -3.42
CA LEU A 70 24.31 -5.64 -2.87
C LEU A 70 23.93 -5.56 -1.39
N LYS A 71 24.56 -4.64 -0.66
CA LYS A 71 24.20 -4.40 0.73
C LYS A 71 22.81 -3.73 0.80
N PRO A 72 21.92 -4.15 1.73
CA PRO A 72 20.63 -3.48 1.93
C PRO A 72 20.77 -1.97 2.18
N SER A 73 21.81 -1.55 2.88
CA SER A 73 22.09 -0.14 3.16
C SER A 73 22.35 0.70 1.91
N THR A 74 22.93 0.10 0.87
CA THR A 74 23.13 0.77 -0.43
C THR A 74 21.80 0.98 -1.13
N LEU A 75 20.91 -0.01 -1.12
CA LEU A 75 19.57 0.12 -1.69
C LEU A 75 18.75 1.16 -0.93
N ILE A 76 18.70 1.08 0.40
CA ILE A 76 17.95 2.02 1.25
C ILE A 76 18.36 3.48 0.98
N ARG A 77 19.65 3.72 0.73
CA ARG A 77 20.18 5.05 0.44
C ARG A 77 19.70 5.62 -0.90
N GLU A 78 19.46 4.77 -1.90
CA GLU A 78 18.99 5.16 -3.23
C GLU A 78 17.45 5.16 -3.36
N MET A 79 16.74 4.65 -2.36
CA MET A 79 15.27 4.60 -2.32
C MET A 79 14.51 5.91 -2.02
N PRO A 80 15.07 7.01 -1.46
CA PRO A 80 14.32 8.23 -1.19
C PRO A 80 13.47 8.76 -2.37
N PRO A 81 13.95 8.85 -3.63
CA PRO A 81 13.12 9.29 -4.75
C PRO A 81 11.92 8.37 -4.99
N PHE A 82 12.08 7.07 -4.79
CA PHE A 82 11.00 6.10 -4.93
C PHE A 82 9.97 6.22 -3.81
N PHE A 83 10.39 6.43 -2.56
CA PHE A 83 9.45 6.66 -1.46
C PHE A 83 8.64 7.93 -1.65
N ILE A 84 9.25 9.00 -2.17
CA ILE A 84 8.53 10.23 -2.50
C ILE A 84 7.50 9.97 -3.60
N ALA A 85 7.89 9.27 -4.68
CA ALA A 85 6.97 8.92 -5.76
C ALA A 85 5.80 8.06 -5.27
N LEU A 86 6.06 7.06 -4.42
CA LEU A 86 5.04 6.19 -3.87
C LEU A 86 4.13 6.91 -2.87
N ALA A 87 4.66 7.85 -2.08
CA ALA A 87 3.85 8.70 -1.20
C ALA A 87 2.94 9.63 -2.01
N LEU A 88 3.45 10.22 -3.10
CA LEU A 88 2.65 11.03 -4.02
C LEU A 88 1.57 10.19 -4.70
N ALA A 89 1.89 8.97 -5.13
CA ALA A 89 0.92 8.04 -5.70
C ALA A 89 -0.17 7.67 -4.67
N LEU A 90 0.21 7.39 -3.42
CA LEU A 90 -0.74 7.12 -2.33
C LEU A 90 -1.68 8.30 -2.10
N LEU A 91 -1.15 9.53 -2.08
CA LEU A 91 -1.98 10.74 -1.93
C LEU A 91 -2.91 10.90 -3.14
N ALA A 92 -2.39 10.75 -4.35
CA ALA A 92 -3.19 10.84 -5.57
C ALA A 92 -4.34 9.83 -5.57
N ILE A 93 -4.06 8.58 -5.22
CA ILE A 93 -5.09 7.53 -5.09
C ILE A 93 -6.08 7.92 -4.00
N THR A 94 -5.61 8.26 -2.79
CA THR A 94 -6.47 8.59 -1.64
C THR A 94 -7.43 9.76 -1.91
N PHE A 95 -7.01 10.76 -2.68
CA PHE A 95 -7.82 11.95 -2.95
C PHE A 95 -8.55 11.93 -4.29
N VAL A 96 -8.20 11.01 -5.20
CA VAL A 96 -8.81 10.90 -6.54
C VAL A 96 -9.37 9.48 -6.72
N PRO A 97 -10.61 9.22 -6.24
CA PRO A 97 -11.23 7.90 -6.29
C PRO A 97 -11.34 7.32 -7.69
N VAL A 98 -11.50 8.18 -8.71
CA VAL A 98 -11.55 7.80 -10.13
C VAL A 98 -10.33 6.97 -10.55
N LEU A 99 -9.14 7.22 -9.98
CA LEU A 99 -7.95 6.41 -10.29
C LEU A 99 -8.11 4.94 -9.85
N SER A 100 -8.96 4.68 -8.87
CA SER A 100 -9.24 3.35 -8.34
C SER A 100 -10.51 2.73 -8.92
N THR A 101 -11.55 3.54 -9.21
CA THR A 101 -12.87 3.02 -9.58
C THR A 101 -13.13 3.00 -11.09
N TRP A 102 -12.49 3.87 -11.87
CA TRP A 102 -12.77 3.99 -13.31
C TRP A 102 -12.54 2.70 -14.09
N LEU A 103 -11.43 2.01 -13.85
CA LEU A 103 -11.12 0.78 -14.55
C LEU A 103 -12.07 -0.38 -14.14
N PRO A 104 -12.33 -0.62 -12.84
CA PRO A 104 -13.39 -1.53 -12.40
C PRO A 104 -14.77 -1.24 -13.02
N GLU A 105 -15.21 0.01 -12.99
CA GLU A 105 -16.52 0.42 -13.55
C GLU A 105 -16.64 0.13 -15.05
N VAL A 106 -15.58 0.40 -15.82
CA VAL A 106 -15.54 0.13 -17.27
C VAL A 106 -15.44 -1.37 -17.57
N SER A 107 -14.83 -2.15 -16.68
CA SER A 107 -14.68 -3.60 -16.83
C SER A 107 -15.88 -4.40 -16.32
N GLY A 108 -16.90 -3.74 -15.76
CA GLY A 108 -18.16 -4.35 -15.33
C GLY A 108 -18.13 -4.97 -13.94
N PHE A 109 -17.20 -4.54 -13.08
CA PHE A 109 -17.14 -4.88 -11.66
C PHE A 109 -17.93 -3.89 -10.80
#